data_AF-A0A0A7E7Y2-F1
#
_entry.id   AF-A0A0A7E7Y2-F1
#
_cell.length_a   1.000
_cell.length_b   1.000
_cell.length_c   1.000
_cell.angle_alpha   90.00
_cell.angle_beta   90.00
_cell.angle_gamma   90.00
#
_symmetry.space_group_name_H-M   'P 1'
#
loop_
_entity.id
_entity.type
_entity.pdbx_description
1 polymer ?
#
loop_
_entity_poly.entity_id
_entity_poly.type
_entity_poly.pdbx_seq_one_letter_code
_entity_poly.pdbx_strand_id
1 'polypeptide(L)'
;GGGGGGGEAMSRGMLPLLVLHAVSEFHRQEKKPPVTAGLLLANTLVYLRPGPLHRLLPTLDQVCFNPHLFLKYGDRKRFFLSPFYHTGESHLVYNMMSLLWKGIQLEGSMGSVEFASMITSLLTMSQGITVILARSLLLFFDYETAYYYQYSVGFSGVLFAMKVVLNSQSDDFTYLHGMIIPTRYAAWAELILIQMFVPGVSFLGHLGGILAGFLYLQLRGRFSGSNPLTILFRNIIGVVRWPLRFLRGMFQIQRRQISGTGTVGGRRLGTGASGVWRCPTCTHDNSVMVNVCELCSTERRGYAFTPMQQSSSRSTDLSQEELRRRRLERFSR
;
A
#
# COMPACT_ATOMS: atom_id res chain seq x y z
N GLY A 1 -20.30 -13.35 51.82
CA GLY A 1 -18.99 -12.83 51.40
C GLY A 1 -18.65 -13.51 50.09
N GLY A 2 -18.57 -12.80 48.98
CA GLY A 2 -17.40 -12.00 48.61
C GLY A 2 -16.50 -12.93 47.77
N GLY A 3 -16.39 -12.79 46.46
CA GLY A 3 -16.14 -11.56 45.71
C GLY A 3 -14.77 -11.77 45.05
N GLY A 4 -14.74 -11.87 43.72
CA GLY A 4 -13.51 -12.14 42.97
C GLY A 4 -13.70 -11.78 41.51
N GLY A 5 -14.06 -10.52 41.26
CA GLY A 5 -14.09 -9.96 39.92
C GLY A 5 -12.70 -10.04 39.31
N GLY A 6 -12.58 -10.76 38.21
CA GLY A 6 -11.42 -10.70 37.33
C GLY A 6 -11.38 -9.33 36.68
N GLY A 7 -10.80 -8.36 37.38
CA GLY A 7 -10.33 -7.13 36.77
C GLY A 7 -9.25 -7.50 35.78
N GLU A 8 -9.57 -7.44 34.49
CA GLU A 8 -8.59 -7.45 33.41
C GLU A 8 -7.52 -6.41 33.78
N ALA A 9 -6.31 -6.89 34.02
CA ALA A 9 -5.17 -6.04 34.29
C ALA A 9 -4.99 -5.09 33.10
N MET A 10 -5.38 -3.82 33.28
CA MET A 10 -5.02 -2.74 32.37
C MET A 10 -3.52 -2.83 32.10
N SER A 11 -3.18 -3.06 30.83
CA SER A 11 -1.80 -3.16 30.37
C SER A 11 -0.96 -2.01 30.93
N ARG A 12 0.16 -2.34 31.58
CA ARG A 12 1.21 -1.41 32.08
C ARG A 12 1.97 -0.68 30.95
N GLY A 13 1.48 -0.76 29.71
CA GLY A 13 2.05 -0.11 28.53
C GLY A 13 1.68 1.38 28.41
N MET A 14 2.31 2.06 27.45
CA MET A 14 2.02 3.43 27.06
C MET A 14 0.84 3.57 26.08
N LEU A 15 0.34 2.46 25.51
CA LEU A 15 -0.80 2.46 24.59
C LEU A 15 -2.08 3.09 25.18
N PRO A 16 -2.49 2.82 26.44
CA PRO A 16 -3.64 3.50 27.04
C PRO A 16 -3.47 5.02 27.12
N LEU A 17 -2.23 5.50 27.36
CA LEU A 17 -1.92 6.93 27.37
C LEU A 17 -2.06 7.54 25.97
N LEU A 18 -1.59 6.84 24.94
CA LEU A 18 -1.78 7.26 23.55
C LEU A 18 -3.27 7.38 23.20
N VAL A 19 -4.09 6.39 23.61
CA VAL A 19 -5.53 6.40 23.36
C VAL A 19 -6.19 7.57 24.10
N LEU A 20 -5.89 7.74 25.39
CA LEU A 20 -6.44 8.84 26.19
C LEU A 20 -6.10 10.21 25.57
N HIS A 21 -4.84 10.39 25.15
CA HIS A 21 -4.42 11.64 24.54
C HIS A 21 -5.07 11.87 23.17
N ALA A 22 -5.13 10.84 22.31
CA ALA A 22 -5.81 10.92 21.02
C ALA A 22 -7.30 11.27 21.17
N VAL A 23 -8.00 10.63 22.11
CA VAL A 23 -9.41 10.92 22.40
C VAL A 23 -9.58 12.36 22.88
N SER A 24 -8.74 12.81 23.82
CA SER A 24 -8.74 14.18 24.33
C SER A 24 -8.54 15.20 23.20
N GLU A 25 -7.50 15.05 22.39
CA GLU A 25 -7.21 15.96 21.28
C GLU A 25 -8.34 15.97 20.25
N PHE A 26 -8.83 14.80 19.84
CA PHE A 26 -9.96 14.73 18.89
C PHE A 26 -11.24 15.31 19.46
N HIS A 27 -11.50 15.19 20.76
CA HIS A 27 -12.68 15.80 21.38
C HIS A 27 -12.62 17.34 21.29
N ARG A 28 -11.45 17.92 21.49
CA ARG A 28 -11.20 19.38 21.43
C ARG A 28 -11.32 19.97 20.02
N GLN A 29 -11.15 19.17 18.97
CA GLN A 29 -11.28 19.64 17.60
C GLN A 29 -12.74 19.81 17.18
N GLU A 30 -13.12 20.98 16.69
CA GLU A 30 -14.45 21.23 16.10
C GLU A 30 -14.65 20.38 14.83
N LYS A 31 -13.65 20.36 13.96
CA LYS A 31 -13.62 19.50 12.76
C LYS A 31 -12.70 18.31 13.03
N LYS A 32 -13.26 17.10 12.97
CA LYS A 32 -12.45 15.88 13.17
C LYS A 32 -11.50 15.70 11.98
N PRO A 33 -10.21 15.34 12.22
CA PRO A 33 -9.22 15.12 11.16
C PRO A 33 -9.23 13.64 10.70
N PRO A 34 -10.03 13.25 9.69
CA PRO A 34 -10.24 11.85 9.34
C PRO A 34 -8.98 11.14 8.87
N VAL A 35 -8.08 11.82 8.15
CA VAL A 35 -6.87 11.19 7.60
C VAL A 35 -5.86 10.95 8.72
N THR A 36 -5.67 11.92 9.61
CA THR A 36 -4.83 11.77 10.80
C THR A 36 -5.33 10.64 11.69
N ALA A 37 -6.64 10.58 11.96
CA ALA A 37 -7.25 9.49 12.72
C ALA A 37 -7.07 8.13 12.02
N GLY A 38 -7.27 8.07 10.70
CA GLY A 38 -7.08 6.87 9.90
C GLY A 38 -5.63 6.36 9.90
N LEU A 39 -4.65 7.26 9.80
CA LEU A 39 -3.23 6.91 9.88
C LEU A 39 -2.85 6.41 11.28
N LEU A 40 -3.31 7.08 12.33
CA LEU A 40 -3.07 6.66 13.72
C LEU A 40 -3.64 5.26 13.97
N LEU A 41 -4.89 5.02 13.54
CA LEU A 41 -5.53 3.72 13.64
C LEU A 41 -4.78 2.65 12.82
N ALA A 42 -4.40 2.95 11.57
CA ALA A 42 -3.70 1.99 10.72
C ALA A 42 -2.37 1.53 11.32
N ASN A 43 -1.54 2.46 11.78
CA ASN A 43 -0.26 2.15 12.42
C ASN A 43 -0.45 1.33 13.72
N THR A 44 -1.47 1.69 14.52
CA THR A 44 -1.79 0.97 15.77
C THR A 44 -2.28 -0.44 15.49
N LEU A 45 -3.14 -0.64 14.49
CA LEU A 45 -3.64 -1.97 14.09
C LEU A 45 -2.54 -2.85 13.49
N VAL A 46 -1.64 -2.27 12.69
CA VAL A 46 -0.48 -2.98 12.14
C VAL A 46 0.46 -3.45 13.25
N TYR A 47 0.61 -2.66 14.32
CA TYR A 47 1.41 -3.04 15.48
C TYR A 47 0.72 -4.11 16.34
N LEU A 48 -0.54 -3.91 16.72
CA LEU A 48 -1.27 -4.81 17.62
C LEU A 48 -1.65 -6.15 16.97
N ARG A 49 -1.87 -6.16 15.65
CA ARG A 49 -2.28 -7.33 14.86
C ARG A 49 -3.45 -8.14 15.49
N PRO A 50 -4.58 -7.52 15.85
CA PRO A 50 -5.66 -8.23 16.51
C PRO A 50 -6.31 -9.30 15.62
N GLY A 51 -6.55 -10.48 16.18
CA GLY A 51 -7.35 -11.54 15.56
C GLY A 51 -6.85 -11.95 14.16
N PRO A 52 -7.70 -11.90 13.11
CA PRO A 52 -7.32 -12.29 11.75
C PRO A 52 -6.16 -11.48 11.14
N LEU A 53 -5.93 -10.24 11.60
CA LEU A 53 -4.86 -9.39 11.07
C LEU A 53 -3.47 -10.02 11.27
N HIS A 54 -3.28 -10.81 12.34
CA HIS A 54 -2.03 -11.50 12.60
C HIS A 54 -1.61 -12.43 11.46
N ARG A 55 -2.57 -13.12 10.82
CA ARG A 55 -2.31 -14.05 9.72
C ARG A 55 -2.19 -13.37 8.37
N LEU A 56 -2.86 -12.23 8.19
CA LEU A 56 -2.88 -11.51 6.92
C LEU A 56 -1.66 -10.60 6.75
N LEU A 57 -1.24 -9.93 7.82
CA LEU A 57 -0.17 -8.95 7.75
C LEU A 57 1.20 -9.64 7.75
N PRO A 58 2.10 -9.28 6.81
CA PRO A 58 3.45 -9.84 6.78
C PRO A 58 4.21 -9.54 8.07
N THR A 59 5.18 -10.39 8.42
CA THR A 59 6.04 -10.18 9.59
C THR A 59 7.01 -9.03 9.36
N LEU A 60 7.62 -8.51 10.43
CA LEU A 60 8.55 -7.38 10.34
C LEU A 60 9.72 -7.71 9.40
N ASP A 61 10.28 -8.92 9.46
CA ASP A 61 11.40 -9.36 8.60
C ASP A 61 11.05 -9.35 7.10
N GLN A 62 9.77 -9.55 6.77
CA GLN A 62 9.28 -9.56 5.40
C GLN A 62 9.07 -8.16 4.81
N VAL A 63 8.94 -7.13 5.66
CA VAL A 63 8.65 -5.75 5.22
C VAL A 63 9.68 -4.73 5.65
N CYS A 64 10.64 -5.09 6.48
CA CYS A 64 11.68 -4.18 6.92
C CYS A 64 12.41 -3.58 5.71
N PHE A 65 12.49 -2.26 5.67
CA PHE A 65 13.06 -1.53 4.55
C PHE A 65 14.53 -1.83 4.43
N ASN A 66 14.99 -2.07 3.21
CA ASN A 66 16.39 -2.33 2.91
C ASN A 66 16.70 -1.80 1.50
N PRO A 67 17.62 -0.81 1.35
CA PRO A 67 17.94 -0.21 0.06
C PRO A 67 18.44 -1.21 -0.97
N HIS A 68 19.30 -2.15 -0.58
CA HIS A 68 19.81 -3.19 -1.46
C HIS A 68 18.68 -4.09 -2.00
N LEU A 69 17.77 -4.56 -1.14
CA LEU A 69 16.67 -5.43 -1.57
C LEU A 69 15.70 -4.71 -2.50
N PHE A 70 15.43 -3.43 -2.24
CA PHE A 70 14.60 -2.61 -3.11
C PHE A 70 15.24 -2.42 -4.50
N LEU A 71 16.52 -2.04 -4.56
CA LEU A 71 17.20 -1.78 -5.83
C LEU A 71 17.48 -3.05 -6.63
N LYS A 72 17.90 -4.14 -5.97
CA LYS A 72 18.29 -5.38 -6.66
C LYS A 72 17.09 -6.24 -7.07
N TYR A 73 16.07 -6.33 -6.22
CA TYR A 73 14.93 -7.24 -6.42
C TYR A 73 13.60 -6.53 -6.67
N GLY A 74 13.57 -5.18 -6.63
CA GLY A 74 12.35 -4.43 -6.84
C GLY A 74 11.30 -4.66 -5.75
N ASP A 75 11.70 -4.91 -4.50
CA ASP A 75 10.78 -5.22 -3.40
C ASP A 75 9.97 -3.98 -2.95
N ARG A 76 8.91 -3.69 -3.71
CA ARG A 76 7.98 -2.58 -3.47
C ARG A 76 7.23 -2.73 -2.15
N LYS A 77 7.03 -3.96 -1.68
CA LYS A 77 6.32 -4.24 -0.43
C LYS A 77 7.10 -3.65 0.75
N ARG A 78 8.42 -3.86 0.81
CA ARG A 78 9.29 -3.24 1.82
C ARG A 78 9.28 -1.71 1.73
N PHE A 79 9.30 -1.17 0.52
CA PHE A 79 9.29 0.28 0.28
C PHE A 79 8.03 0.95 0.86
N PHE A 80 6.84 0.40 0.61
CA PHE A 80 5.58 1.04 1.01
C PHE A 80 5.06 0.61 2.39
N LEU A 81 5.32 -0.61 2.86
CA LEU A 81 4.78 -1.09 4.13
C LEU A 81 5.65 -0.77 5.34
N SER A 82 6.98 -0.70 5.18
CA SER A 82 7.90 -0.43 6.29
C SER A 82 7.57 0.81 7.13
N PRO A 83 7.03 1.94 6.60
CA PRO A 83 6.68 3.08 7.42
C PRO A 83 5.59 2.78 8.45
N PHE A 84 4.74 1.76 8.21
CA PHE A 84 3.63 1.45 9.09
C PHE A 84 3.99 0.43 10.19
N TYR A 85 5.19 -0.13 10.12
CA TYR A 85 5.68 -1.14 11.06
C TYR A 85 6.57 -0.50 12.12
N HIS A 86 6.48 -1.00 13.35
CA HIS A 86 7.22 -0.46 14.49
C HIS A 86 7.85 -1.62 15.27
N THR A 87 9.09 -1.44 15.72
CA THR A 87 9.87 -2.45 16.44
C THR A 87 9.43 -2.64 17.90
N GLY A 88 8.76 -1.65 18.48
CA GLY A 88 8.35 -1.69 19.89
C GLY A 88 7.29 -0.65 20.22
N GLU A 89 6.72 -0.77 21.41
CA GLU A 89 5.60 0.06 21.86
C GLU A 89 5.98 1.53 21.99
N SER A 90 7.16 1.82 22.55
CA SER A 90 7.69 3.18 22.64
C SER A 90 7.86 3.84 21.28
N HIS A 91 8.46 3.11 20.33
CA HIS A 91 8.65 3.59 18.97
C HIS A 91 7.30 3.92 18.29
N LEU A 92 6.28 3.07 18.46
CA LEU A 92 4.93 3.36 17.99
C LEU A 92 4.36 4.61 18.67
N VAL A 93 4.36 4.66 20.00
CA VAL A 93 3.70 5.73 20.77
C VAL A 93 4.32 7.09 20.43
N TYR A 94 5.65 7.22 20.40
CA TYR A 94 6.29 8.48 20.03
C TYR A 94 5.96 8.91 18.59
N ASN A 95 5.94 7.97 17.63
CA ASN A 95 5.54 8.28 16.27
C ASN A 95 4.06 8.72 16.20
N MET A 96 3.16 8.05 16.92
CA MET A 96 1.73 8.36 16.87
C MET A 96 1.39 9.67 17.60
N MET A 97 2.07 10.00 18.70
CA MET A 97 1.97 11.31 19.35
C MET A 97 2.43 12.43 18.41
N SER A 98 3.57 12.22 17.74
CA SER A 98 4.11 13.16 16.75
C SER A 98 3.20 13.32 15.54
N LEU A 99 2.59 12.22 15.06
CA LEU A 99 1.60 12.20 13.99
C LEU A 99 0.34 12.96 14.39
N LEU A 100 -0.19 12.73 15.59
CA LEU A 100 -1.41 13.37 16.09
C LEU A 100 -1.26 14.89 16.06
N TRP A 101 -0.19 15.40 16.68
CA TRP A 101 0.08 16.84 16.77
C TRP A 101 0.27 17.50 15.40
N LYS A 102 1.14 16.92 14.56
CA LYS A 102 1.45 17.49 13.23
C LYS A 102 0.28 17.31 12.25
N GLY A 103 -0.41 16.17 12.33
CA GLY A 103 -1.53 15.82 11.49
C GLY A 103 -2.73 16.73 11.73
N ILE A 104 -3.11 16.99 12.99
CA ILE A 104 -4.18 17.94 13.32
C ILE A 104 -3.94 19.31 12.69
N GLN A 105 -2.72 19.85 12.82
CA GLN A 105 -2.39 21.18 12.29
C GLN A 105 -2.35 21.22 10.77
N LEU A 106 -1.70 20.24 10.14
CA LEU A 106 -1.57 20.19 8.69
C LEU A 106 -2.93 19.89 8.03
N GLU A 107 -3.66 18.88 8.51
CA GLU A 107 -4.98 18.53 7.97
C GLU A 107 -6.00 19.65 8.19
N GLY A 108 -5.96 20.32 9.36
CA GLY A 108 -6.82 21.46 9.64
C GLY A 108 -6.55 22.68 8.77
N SER A 109 -5.29 22.92 8.38
CA SER A 109 -4.89 24.09 7.58
C SER A 109 -5.06 23.90 6.07
N MET A 110 -4.85 22.69 5.53
CA MET A 110 -4.93 22.45 4.09
C MET A 110 -6.14 21.63 3.62
N GLY A 111 -6.87 20.98 4.53
CA GLY A 111 -7.95 20.06 4.21
C GLY A 111 -7.48 18.60 4.03
N SER A 112 -8.41 17.66 4.24
CA SER A 112 -8.10 16.22 4.28
C SER A 112 -7.60 15.64 2.95
N VAL A 113 -8.09 16.13 1.81
CA VAL A 113 -7.71 15.58 0.49
C VAL A 113 -6.27 15.99 0.15
N GLU A 114 -5.97 17.26 0.33
CA GLU A 114 -4.65 17.85 0.16
C GLU A 114 -3.67 17.20 1.13
N PHE A 115 -4.05 17.05 2.40
CA PHE A 115 -3.24 16.38 3.41
C PHE A 115 -2.95 14.91 3.06
N ALA A 116 -3.94 14.14 2.59
CA ALA A 116 -3.73 12.76 2.15
C ALA A 116 -2.77 12.68 0.95
N SER A 117 -2.88 13.61 -0.01
CA SER A 117 -1.98 13.67 -1.16
C SER A 117 -0.54 14.06 -0.76
N MET A 118 -0.41 14.98 0.20
CA MET A 118 0.87 15.33 0.82
C MET A 118 1.50 14.11 1.51
N ILE A 119 0.79 13.41 2.39
CA ILE A 119 1.33 12.22 3.09
C ILE A 119 1.80 11.16 2.10
N THR A 120 1.03 10.90 1.04
CA THR A 120 1.41 9.95 -0.02
C THR A 120 2.70 10.37 -0.73
N SER A 121 2.81 11.66 -1.04
CA SER A 121 3.99 12.24 -1.68
C SER A 121 5.22 12.18 -0.76
N LEU A 122 5.06 12.59 0.50
CA LEU A 122 6.14 12.58 1.50
C LEU A 122 6.65 11.17 1.78
N LEU A 123 5.76 10.18 1.90
CA LEU A 123 6.15 8.77 2.07
C LEU A 123 6.99 8.28 0.90
N THR A 124 6.55 8.55 -0.33
CA THR A 124 7.24 8.10 -1.54
C THR A 124 8.60 8.80 -1.69
N MET A 125 8.63 10.12 -1.48
CA MET A 125 9.85 10.92 -1.56
C MET A 125 10.84 10.57 -0.45
N SER A 126 10.40 10.40 0.80
CA SER A 126 11.29 10.08 1.92
C SER A 126 11.98 8.74 1.69
N GLN A 127 11.22 7.70 1.33
CA GLN A 127 11.78 6.39 1.04
C GLN A 127 12.71 6.43 -0.19
N GLY A 128 12.29 7.10 -1.27
CA GLY A 128 13.10 7.24 -2.47
C GLY A 128 14.43 7.97 -2.24
N ILE A 129 14.40 9.07 -1.49
CA ILE A 129 15.62 9.81 -1.13
C ILE A 129 16.52 8.96 -0.24
N THR A 130 15.99 8.21 0.73
CA THR A 130 16.80 7.30 1.55
C THR A 130 17.50 6.24 0.68
N VAL A 131 16.83 5.67 -0.33
CA VAL A 131 17.47 4.76 -1.30
C VAL A 131 18.61 5.46 -2.04
N ILE A 132 18.37 6.66 -2.56
CA ILE A 132 19.37 7.43 -3.31
C ILE A 132 20.57 7.73 -2.42
N LEU A 133 20.36 8.25 -1.21
CA LEU A 133 21.43 8.53 -0.25
C LEU A 133 22.24 7.27 0.08
N ALA A 134 21.58 6.14 0.35
CA ALA A 134 22.27 4.89 0.68
C ALA A 134 23.14 4.42 -0.49
N ARG A 135 22.62 4.52 -1.72
CA ARG A 135 23.37 4.14 -2.93
C ARG A 135 24.52 5.10 -3.23
N SER A 136 24.32 6.40 -3.06
CA SER A 136 25.35 7.43 -3.26
C SER A 136 26.50 7.28 -2.26
N LEU A 137 26.21 7.03 -0.99
CA LEU A 137 27.24 6.79 0.03
C LEU A 137 28.11 5.57 -0.32
N LEU A 138 27.48 4.49 -0.78
CA LEU A 138 28.18 3.30 -1.24
C LEU A 138 29.05 3.57 -2.49
N LEU A 139 28.55 4.34 -3.45
CA LEU A 139 29.24 4.56 -4.73
C LEU A 139 30.39 5.57 -4.64
N PHE A 140 30.21 6.67 -3.90
CA PHE A 140 31.14 7.80 -3.93
C PHE A 140 32.15 7.82 -2.79
N PHE A 141 31.82 7.18 -1.67
CA PHE A 141 32.61 7.28 -0.46
C PHE A 141 33.09 5.91 0.07
N ASP A 142 32.71 4.82 -0.61
CA ASP A 142 32.82 3.42 -0.10
C ASP A 142 32.36 3.32 1.36
N TYR A 143 31.43 4.21 1.75
CA TYR A 143 31.09 4.45 3.14
C TYR A 143 30.20 3.31 3.57
N GLU A 144 30.73 2.47 4.44
CA GLU A 144 30.07 1.38 5.17
C GLU A 144 28.92 0.72 4.38
N THR A 145 29.20 -0.46 3.81
CA THR A 145 28.17 -1.41 3.36
C THR A 145 26.99 -1.51 4.34
N ALA A 146 27.23 -1.26 5.64
CA ALA A 146 26.23 -1.13 6.68
C ALA A 146 24.98 -0.33 6.30
N TYR A 147 25.08 0.88 5.70
CA TYR A 147 23.88 1.67 5.36
C TYR A 147 23.07 1.10 4.19
N TYR A 148 23.76 0.50 3.21
CA TYR A 148 23.12 -0.09 2.04
C TYR A 148 22.36 -1.38 2.37
N TYR A 149 22.84 -2.12 3.38
CA TYR A 149 22.21 -3.32 3.91
C TYR A 149 21.43 -3.10 5.21
N GLN A 150 21.34 -1.86 5.71
CA GLN A 150 20.62 -1.56 6.95
C GLN A 150 19.12 -1.85 6.78
N TYR A 151 18.55 -2.34 7.86
CA TYR A 151 17.13 -2.59 8.00
C TYR A 151 16.46 -1.49 8.81
N SER A 152 15.37 -0.91 8.31
CA SER A 152 14.61 0.10 9.04
C SER A 152 13.09 -0.02 8.86
N VAL A 153 12.35 0.45 9.87
CA VAL A 153 10.88 0.56 9.86
C VAL A 153 10.47 1.81 10.62
N GLY A 154 9.23 2.22 10.45
CA GLY A 154 8.61 3.29 11.24
C GLY A 154 8.25 4.51 10.42
N PHE A 155 7.23 5.22 10.91
CA PHE A 155 6.63 6.35 10.20
C PHE A 155 7.47 7.63 10.32
N SER A 156 8.58 7.57 11.07
CA SER A 156 9.41 8.71 11.46
C SER A 156 9.95 9.52 10.29
N GLY A 157 10.38 8.88 9.19
CA GLY A 157 10.80 9.60 7.97
C GLY A 157 9.71 10.54 7.43
N VAL A 158 8.45 10.08 7.43
CA VAL A 158 7.30 10.90 7.04
C VAL A 158 7.04 12.01 8.06
N LEU A 159 7.21 11.73 9.36
CA LEU A 159 7.02 12.73 10.43
C LEU A 159 8.06 13.85 10.38
N PHE A 160 9.31 13.53 10.06
CA PHE A 160 10.35 14.53 9.79
C PHE A 160 9.98 15.39 8.58
N ALA A 161 9.50 14.78 7.50
CA ALA A 161 9.03 15.50 6.33
C ALA A 161 7.85 16.44 6.64
N MET A 162 6.85 15.93 7.38
CA MET A 162 5.72 16.73 7.87
C MET A 162 6.17 17.90 8.73
N LYS A 163 7.18 17.72 9.58
CA LYS A 163 7.74 18.77 10.42
C LYS A 163 8.33 19.91 9.58
N VAL A 164 9.08 19.57 8.53
CA VAL A 164 9.63 20.57 7.60
C VAL A 164 8.49 21.33 6.91
N VAL A 165 7.45 20.65 6.44
CA VAL A 165 6.31 21.31 5.80
C VAL A 165 5.59 22.25 6.77
N LEU A 166 5.27 21.77 7.97
CA LEU A 166 4.56 22.53 9.01
C LEU A 166 5.33 23.79 9.41
N ASN A 167 6.65 23.69 9.54
CA ASN A 167 7.49 24.76 10.05
C ASN A 167 8.08 25.67 8.96
N SER A 168 7.76 25.42 7.68
CA SER A 168 8.39 26.10 6.54
C SER A 168 8.16 27.61 6.48
N GLN A 169 7.07 28.09 7.06
CA GLN A 169 6.66 29.51 7.04
C GLN A 169 6.55 30.11 8.45
N SER A 170 7.06 29.43 9.47
CA SER A 170 7.06 29.95 10.85
C SER A 170 8.34 30.73 11.10
N ASP A 171 8.17 32.01 11.40
CA ASP A 171 9.22 32.89 11.93
C ASP A 171 9.37 32.77 13.46
N ASP A 172 8.59 31.87 14.07
CA ASP A 172 8.56 31.69 15.53
C ASP A 172 9.77 30.91 16.04
N PHE A 173 9.94 30.94 17.36
CA PHE A 173 10.89 30.10 18.08
C PHE A 173 10.15 28.97 18.81
N THR A 174 10.70 27.77 18.75
CA THR A 174 10.18 26.61 19.48
C THR A 174 11.16 26.20 20.58
N TYR A 175 10.63 25.86 21.74
CA TYR A 175 11.40 25.22 22.81
C TYR A 175 11.57 23.72 22.50
N LEU A 176 12.81 23.29 22.29
CA LEU A 176 13.18 21.89 22.12
C LEU A 176 14.19 21.50 23.19
N HIS A 177 13.78 20.64 24.13
CA HIS A 177 14.63 20.11 25.20
C HIS A 177 15.39 21.21 25.98
N GLY A 178 14.69 22.29 26.35
CA GLY A 178 15.28 23.41 27.10
C GLY A 178 16.02 24.45 26.26
N MET A 179 16.15 24.25 24.94
CA MET A 179 16.78 25.22 24.03
C MET A 179 15.73 25.94 23.18
N ILE A 180 15.90 27.25 23.00
CA ILE A 180 15.09 28.08 22.10
C ILE A 180 15.73 28.02 20.72
N ILE A 181 15.01 27.46 19.74
CA ILE A 181 15.53 27.27 18.38
C ILE A 181 14.52 27.86 17.38
N PRO A 182 14.95 28.57 16.33
CA PRO A 182 14.05 28.98 15.27
C PRO A 182 13.30 27.78 14.69
N THR A 183 11.98 27.87 14.56
CA THR A 183 11.08 26.74 14.26
C THR A 183 11.43 26.05 12.94
N ARG A 184 11.98 26.81 11.97
CA ARG A 184 12.54 26.28 10.70
C ARG A 184 13.68 25.27 10.88
N TYR A 185 14.47 25.37 11.95
CA TYR A 185 15.58 24.47 12.25
C TYR A 185 15.19 23.33 13.19
N ALA A 186 13.93 23.29 13.65
CA ALA A 186 13.46 22.31 14.61
C ALA A 186 13.62 20.86 14.12
N ALA A 187 13.51 20.61 12.81
CA ALA A 187 13.73 19.27 12.24
C ALA A 187 15.20 18.83 12.35
N TRP A 188 16.14 19.73 12.13
CA TRP A 188 17.58 19.46 12.28
C TRP A 188 17.97 19.24 13.74
N ALA A 189 17.45 20.07 14.64
CA ALA A 189 17.66 19.90 16.07
C ALA A 189 17.10 18.56 16.58
N GLU A 190 15.90 18.17 16.15
CA GLU A 190 15.32 16.87 16.51
C GLU A 190 16.13 15.69 15.95
N LEU A 191 16.68 15.81 14.73
CA LEU A 191 17.57 14.79 14.15
C LEU A 191 18.79 14.55 15.05
N ILE A 192 19.45 15.62 15.48
CA ILE A 192 20.63 15.54 16.35
C ILE A 192 20.27 14.89 17.69
N LEU A 193 19.19 15.36 18.33
CA LEU A 193 18.75 14.84 19.62
C LEU A 193 18.39 13.36 19.56
N ILE A 194 17.62 12.94 18.55
CA ILE A 194 17.23 11.53 18.41
C ILE A 194 18.46 10.65 18.17
N GLN A 195 19.43 11.11 17.37
CA GLN A 195 20.66 10.35 17.13
C GLN A 195 21.51 10.18 18.40
N MET A 196 21.46 11.15 19.31
CA MET A 196 22.17 11.08 20.60
C MET A 196 21.47 10.17 21.61
N PHE A 197 20.13 10.26 21.73
CA PHE A 197 19.38 9.60 22.80
C PHE A 197 18.80 8.24 22.43
N VAL A 198 18.60 7.95 21.13
CA VAL A 198 18.00 6.69 20.66
C VAL A 198 18.91 6.05 19.60
N PRO A 199 20.09 5.55 19.99
CA PRO A 199 20.99 4.87 19.06
C PRO A 199 20.29 3.61 18.51
N GLY A 200 20.24 3.49 17.18
CA GLY A 200 19.62 2.35 16.49
C GLY A 200 18.45 2.69 15.57
N VAL A 201 17.94 3.93 15.61
CA VAL A 201 17.00 4.43 14.59
C VAL A 201 17.74 4.84 13.31
N SER A 202 17.04 4.80 12.17
CA SER A 202 17.68 5.06 10.87
C SER A 202 17.94 6.55 10.64
N PHE A 203 19.18 6.99 10.90
CA PHE A 203 19.65 8.34 10.56
C PHE A 203 19.31 8.71 9.11
N LEU A 204 19.62 7.81 8.17
CA LEU A 204 19.41 8.03 6.74
C LEU A 204 17.92 8.09 6.37
N GLY A 205 17.06 7.37 7.11
CA GLY A 205 15.61 7.47 7.00
C GLY A 205 15.09 8.84 7.43
N HIS A 206 15.57 9.36 8.56
CA HIS A 206 15.19 10.68 9.07
C HIS A 206 15.72 11.82 8.17
N LEU A 207 16.99 11.74 7.76
CA LEU A 207 17.58 12.69 6.82
C LEU A 207 16.83 12.69 5.48
N GLY A 208 16.50 11.51 4.95
CA GLY A 208 15.67 11.36 3.76
C GLY A 208 14.28 12.00 3.92
N GLY A 209 13.70 11.89 5.12
CA GLY A 209 12.47 12.61 5.50
C GLY A 209 12.60 14.13 5.46
N ILE A 210 13.63 14.69 6.07
CA ILE A 210 13.88 16.15 6.05
C ILE A 210 14.01 16.66 4.62
N LEU A 211 14.85 15.99 3.82
CA LEU A 211 15.06 16.34 2.41
C LEU A 211 13.78 16.18 1.58
N ALA A 212 12.96 15.16 1.85
CA ALA A 212 11.66 14.99 1.21
C ALA A 212 10.70 16.15 1.51
N GLY A 213 10.70 16.67 2.75
CA GLY A 213 9.92 17.84 3.11
C GLY A 213 10.32 19.08 2.31
N PHE A 214 11.62 19.35 2.17
CA PHE A 214 12.11 20.45 1.34
C PHE A 214 11.78 20.25 -0.14
N LEU A 215 11.99 19.04 -0.68
CA LEU A 215 11.65 18.72 -2.06
C LEU A 215 10.16 18.92 -2.33
N TYR A 216 9.29 18.48 -1.42
CA TYR A 216 7.85 18.67 -1.53
C TYR A 216 7.47 20.14 -1.58
N LEU A 217 8.03 20.98 -0.70
CA LEU A 217 7.77 22.42 -0.70
C LEU A 217 8.25 23.09 -2.00
N GLN A 218 9.41 22.69 -2.50
CA GLN A 218 9.96 23.20 -3.76
C GLN A 218 9.06 22.83 -4.95
N LEU A 219 8.61 21.57 -5.02
CA LEU A 219 7.70 21.10 -6.07
C LEU A 219 6.35 21.79 -5.96
N ARG A 220 5.77 21.89 -4.75
CA ARG A 220 4.52 22.60 -4.51
C ARG A 220 4.62 24.05 -4.97
N GLY A 221 5.68 24.78 -4.63
CA GLY A 221 5.89 26.16 -5.06
C GLY A 221 6.00 26.32 -6.58
N ARG A 222 6.67 25.38 -7.27
CA ARG A 222 6.79 25.38 -8.74
C ARG A 222 5.49 25.03 -9.46
N PHE A 223 4.72 24.08 -8.93
CA PHE A 223 3.50 23.56 -9.57
C PHE A 223 2.22 24.30 -9.15
N SER A 224 2.23 25.05 -8.04
CA SER A 224 1.08 25.90 -7.67
C SER A 224 0.82 27.01 -8.68
N GLY A 225 1.77 27.32 -9.58
CA GLY A 225 1.60 28.24 -10.70
C GLY A 225 1.07 27.61 -12.00
N SER A 226 0.94 26.28 -12.09
CA SER A 226 0.63 25.58 -13.34
C SER A 226 -0.26 24.35 -13.15
N ASN A 227 -1.54 24.54 -12.80
CA ASN A 227 -2.61 23.52 -12.64
C ASN A 227 -2.30 22.07 -13.09
N PRO A 228 -1.65 21.22 -12.26
CA PRO A 228 -1.40 19.82 -12.58
C PRO A 228 -2.11 18.84 -11.62
N LEU A 229 -2.78 19.35 -10.58
CA LEU A 229 -3.35 18.56 -9.50
C LEU A 229 -4.50 17.65 -9.97
N THR A 230 -5.29 18.08 -10.96
CA THR A 230 -6.39 17.29 -11.53
C THR A 230 -5.93 16.01 -12.24
N ILE A 231 -4.70 15.95 -12.75
CA ILE A 231 -4.17 14.76 -13.44
C ILE A 231 -3.71 13.69 -12.43
N LEU A 232 -3.18 14.10 -11.27
CA LEU A 232 -2.80 13.17 -10.20
C LEU A 232 -4.03 12.63 -9.45
N PHE A 233 -5.05 13.46 -9.24
CA PHE A 233 -6.26 13.09 -8.49
C PHE A 233 -7.13 12.01 -9.14
N ARG A 234 -7.05 11.84 -10.47
CA ARG A 234 -7.78 10.77 -11.17
C ARG A 234 -7.27 9.36 -10.83
N ASN A 235 -6.01 9.23 -10.40
CA ASN A 235 -5.41 7.94 -10.04
C ASN A 235 -5.55 7.57 -8.56
N ILE A 236 -5.77 8.55 -7.67
CA ILE A 236 -5.84 8.34 -6.21
C ILE A 236 -7.18 7.75 -5.76
N ILE A 237 -8.26 7.94 -6.53
CA ILE A 237 -9.58 7.32 -6.26
C ILE A 237 -9.49 5.77 -6.30
N GLY A 238 -8.47 5.20 -6.95
CA GLY A 238 -8.17 3.77 -6.89
C GLY A 238 -7.55 3.30 -5.56
N VAL A 239 -6.69 4.12 -4.96
CA VAL A 239 -5.91 3.80 -3.75
C VAL A 239 -6.77 3.94 -2.49
N VAL A 240 -7.65 4.95 -2.43
CA VAL A 240 -8.58 5.14 -1.29
C VAL A 240 -9.68 4.05 -1.24
N ARG A 241 -9.96 3.38 -2.35
CA ARG A 241 -10.90 2.24 -2.39
C ARG A 241 -10.33 0.95 -1.81
N TRP A 242 -9.01 0.82 -1.70
CA TRP A 242 -8.36 -0.41 -1.22
C TRP A 242 -8.57 -0.64 0.29
N PRO A 243 -8.40 0.34 1.19
CA PRO A 243 -8.73 0.18 2.61
C PRO A 243 -10.22 -0.07 2.86
N LEU A 244 -11.11 0.59 2.11
CA LEU A 244 -12.56 0.45 2.28
C LEU A 244 -13.09 -0.92 1.81
N ARG A 245 -12.52 -1.48 0.73
CA ARG A 245 -12.82 -2.86 0.30
C ARG A 245 -12.30 -3.88 1.31
N PHE A 246 -11.15 -3.63 1.90
CA PHE A 246 -10.60 -4.47 2.97
C PHE A 246 -11.52 -4.50 4.20
N LEU A 247 -11.98 -3.33 4.67
CA LEU A 247 -12.94 -3.23 5.78
C LEU A 247 -14.28 -3.90 5.43
N ARG A 248 -14.83 -3.68 4.22
CA ARG A 248 -16.09 -4.29 3.78
C ARG A 248 -15.99 -5.81 3.64
N GLY A 249 -14.83 -6.34 3.24
CA GLY A 249 -14.53 -7.77 3.18
C GLY A 249 -14.51 -8.45 4.55
N MET A 250 -14.04 -7.75 5.59
CA MET A 250 -14.07 -8.28 6.96
C MET A 250 -15.49 -8.43 7.52
N PHE A 251 -16.41 -7.52 7.17
CA PHE A 251 -17.81 -7.60 7.62
C PHE A 251 -18.68 -8.56 6.79
N GLN A 252 -18.25 -8.96 5.58
CA GLN A 252 -19.01 -9.89 4.73
C GLN A 252 -18.77 -11.38 5.04
N ILE A 253 -17.69 -11.72 5.74
CA ILE A 253 -17.38 -13.12 6.11
C ILE A 253 -18.35 -13.68 7.17
N GLN A 254 -19.14 -12.81 7.83
CA GLN A 254 -20.06 -13.21 8.90
C GLN A 254 -21.52 -13.46 8.46
N ARG A 255 -21.83 -13.40 7.16
CA ARG A 255 -23.17 -13.77 6.62
C ARG A 255 -23.07 -14.62 5.35
N ARG A 256 -22.73 -15.89 5.51
CA ARG A 256 -23.18 -16.93 4.56
C ARG A 256 -24.20 -17.81 5.26
N GLN A 257 -25.43 -17.31 5.29
CA GLN A 257 -26.60 -18.13 5.57
C GLN A 257 -27.02 -18.77 4.25
N ILE A 258 -27.01 -20.10 4.24
CA ILE A 258 -27.42 -20.95 3.13
C ILE A 258 -28.94 -20.80 3.00
N SER A 259 -29.43 -20.31 1.87
CA SER A 259 -30.78 -20.63 1.40
C SER A 259 -30.76 -20.72 -0.11
N GLY A 260 -31.12 -21.89 -0.60
CA GLY A 260 -31.26 -22.17 -2.02
C GLY A 260 -32.56 -21.62 -2.57
N THR A 261 -32.55 -21.32 -3.86
CA THR A 261 -33.75 -21.36 -4.71
C THR A 261 -33.24 -21.46 -6.14
N GLY A 262 -33.47 -22.62 -6.75
CA GLY A 262 -33.30 -22.80 -8.18
C GLY A 262 -34.42 -22.07 -8.93
N THR A 263 -34.08 -21.47 -10.06
CA THR A 263 -35.08 -20.96 -11.00
C THR A 263 -34.75 -21.44 -12.40
N VAL A 264 -35.71 -22.16 -12.96
CA VAL A 264 -35.74 -22.77 -14.28
C VAL A 264 -36.15 -21.72 -15.33
N GLY A 265 -35.59 -21.83 -16.54
CA GLY A 265 -36.23 -21.38 -17.78
C GLY A 265 -36.37 -19.88 -18.01
N GLY A 266 -35.47 -19.30 -18.81
CA GLY A 266 -35.62 -17.95 -19.33
C GLY A 266 -34.76 -17.71 -20.57
N ARG A 267 -35.34 -17.94 -21.75
CA ARG A 267 -34.73 -17.62 -23.05
C ARG A 267 -34.72 -16.09 -23.22
N ARG A 268 -33.55 -15.46 -23.21
CA ARG A 268 -33.37 -14.09 -23.70
C ARG A 268 -32.22 -14.05 -24.71
N LEU A 269 -32.59 -13.67 -25.92
CA LEU A 269 -31.72 -13.18 -26.99
C LEU A 269 -31.35 -11.73 -26.64
N GLY A 270 -30.07 -11.35 -26.67
CA GLY A 270 -29.66 -9.95 -26.52
C GLY A 270 -28.28 -9.73 -25.93
N THR A 271 -27.29 -9.69 -26.81
CA THR A 271 -26.19 -8.70 -26.88
C THR A 271 -25.54 -8.24 -25.57
N GLY A 272 -24.35 -8.79 -25.28
CA GLY A 272 -23.43 -8.26 -24.28
C GLY A 272 -22.27 -9.22 -24.08
N ALA A 273 -21.08 -8.84 -24.54
CA ALA A 273 -19.86 -9.62 -24.43
C ALA A 273 -19.48 -9.88 -22.96
N SER A 274 -19.93 -11.01 -22.40
CA SER A 274 -19.39 -11.58 -21.17
C SER A 274 -18.45 -12.73 -21.56
N GLY A 275 -17.16 -12.57 -21.29
CA GLY A 275 -16.07 -13.48 -21.69
C GLY A 275 -16.08 -14.85 -21.02
N VAL A 276 -17.15 -15.62 -21.23
CA VAL A 276 -17.38 -16.94 -20.64
C VAL A 276 -17.90 -17.90 -21.72
N TRP A 277 -17.43 -19.14 -21.73
CA TRP A 277 -17.95 -20.22 -22.57
C TRP A 277 -18.49 -21.37 -21.72
N ARG A 278 -19.64 -21.91 -22.12
CA ARG A 278 -20.30 -23.00 -21.40
C ARG A 278 -19.79 -24.35 -21.90
N CYS A 279 -19.34 -25.22 -20.99
CA CYS A 279 -18.88 -26.55 -21.32
C CYS A 279 -20.04 -27.41 -21.87
N PRO A 280 -19.88 -28.07 -23.03
CA PRO A 280 -20.95 -28.89 -23.61
C PRO A 280 -21.22 -30.17 -22.81
N THR A 281 -20.25 -30.65 -22.01
CA THR A 281 -20.36 -31.91 -21.26
C THR A 281 -21.05 -31.74 -19.91
N CYS A 282 -20.64 -30.73 -19.12
CA CYS A 282 -21.12 -30.56 -17.75
C CYS A 282 -21.89 -29.25 -17.52
N THR A 283 -22.08 -28.43 -18.55
CA THR A 283 -22.77 -27.12 -18.51
C THR A 283 -22.11 -26.07 -17.61
N HIS A 284 -20.90 -26.32 -17.10
CA HIS A 284 -20.14 -25.36 -16.32
C HIS A 284 -19.70 -24.17 -17.17
N ASP A 285 -19.80 -22.96 -16.62
CA ASP A 285 -19.44 -21.72 -17.27
C ASP A 285 -17.96 -21.40 -17.02
N ASN A 286 -17.12 -21.58 -18.03
CA ASN A 286 -15.66 -21.41 -17.95
C ASN A 286 -15.24 -20.05 -18.52
N SER A 287 -14.16 -19.48 -18.00
CA SER A 287 -13.57 -18.27 -18.58
C SER A 287 -13.09 -18.51 -20.02
N VAL A 288 -13.22 -17.52 -20.90
CA VAL A 288 -12.67 -17.60 -22.28
C VAL A 288 -11.14 -17.76 -22.31
N MET A 289 -10.44 -17.41 -21.22
CA MET A 289 -8.99 -17.59 -21.10
C MET A 289 -8.55 -19.05 -20.91
N VAL A 290 -9.47 -19.94 -20.53
CA VAL A 290 -9.19 -21.37 -20.35
C VAL A 290 -9.84 -22.17 -21.46
N ASN A 291 -9.02 -22.97 -22.17
CA ASN A 291 -9.49 -23.84 -23.25
C ASN A 291 -9.93 -25.22 -22.76
N VAL A 292 -9.81 -25.48 -21.47
CA VAL A 292 -10.17 -26.75 -20.82
C VAL A 292 -11.17 -26.44 -19.72
N CYS A 293 -12.22 -27.25 -19.60
CA CYS A 293 -13.20 -27.06 -18.54
C CYS A 293 -12.59 -27.35 -17.16
N GLU A 294 -12.74 -26.42 -16.21
CA GLU A 294 -12.19 -26.54 -14.86
C GLU A 294 -12.79 -27.69 -14.04
N LEU A 295 -14.00 -28.15 -14.40
CA LEU A 295 -14.73 -29.16 -13.63
C LEU A 295 -14.56 -30.59 -14.16
N CYS A 296 -14.56 -30.76 -15.48
CA CYS A 296 -14.56 -32.09 -16.11
C CYS A 296 -13.44 -32.28 -17.15
N SER A 297 -12.51 -31.32 -17.24
CA SER A 297 -11.35 -31.36 -18.12
C SER A 297 -11.66 -31.54 -19.61
N THR A 298 -12.90 -31.26 -20.05
CA THR A 298 -13.27 -31.30 -21.46
C THR A 298 -12.69 -30.09 -22.21
N GLU A 299 -12.02 -30.34 -23.34
CA GLU A 299 -11.45 -29.29 -24.20
C GLU A 299 -12.51 -28.54 -25.02
N ARG A 300 -12.30 -27.24 -25.20
CA ARG A 300 -13.13 -26.35 -26.00
C ARG A 300 -12.86 -26.56 -27.50
N ARG A 301 -13.84 -27.06 -28.25
CA ARG A 301 -13.75 -27.22 -29.72
C ARG A 301 -14.06 -25.91 -30.48
N GLY A 302 -13.03 -25.30 -31.10
CA GLY A 302 -13.06 -24.31 -32.22
C GLY A 302 -13.24 -22.83 -31.83
N TYR A 303 -12.50 -21.83 -32.33
CA TYR A 303 -11.68 -21.64 -33.55
C TYR A 303 -10.30 -21.05 -33.21
N ALA A 304 -9.24 -21.56 -33.84
CA ALA A 304 -7.87 -21.05 -33.69
C ALA A 304 -7.63 -19.84 -34.60
N PHE A 305 -7.24 -18.70 -34.00
CA PHE A 305 -6.50 -17.64 -34.70
C PHE A 305 -5.04 -18.10 -34.79
N THR A 306 -4.57 -18.43 -36.00
CA THR A 306 -3.15 -18.70 -36.27
C THR A 306 -2.38 -17.37 -36.36
N PRO A 307 -1.20 -17.24 -35.74
CA PRO A 307 -0.34 -16.08 -35.92
C PRO A 307 0.39 -16.14 -37.27
N MET A 308 0.52 -14.99 -37.92
CA MET A 308 1.24 -14.83 -39.18
C MET A 308 2.75 -15.01 -38.94
N GLN A 309 3.31 -16.12 -39.41
CA GLN A 309 4.75 -16.25 -39.61
C GLN A 309 4.99 -16.87 -40.99
N GLN A 310 5.69 -16.10 -41.83
CA GLN A 310 6.12 -16.50 -43.17
C GLN A 310 6.99 -17.75 -43.10
N SER A 311 6.63 -18.80 -43.83
CA SER A 311 7.60 -19.56 -44.65
C SER A 311 6.87 -20.45 -45.65
N SER A 312 7.48 -20.52 -46.82
CA SER A 312 7.10 -21.21 -48.04
C SER A 312 6.89 -22.73 -47.90
N SER A 313 5.87 -23.30 -48.54
CA SER A 313 6.05 -24.32 -49.61
C SER A 313 4.73 -24.91 -50.14
N ARG A 314 4.56 -24.75 -51.46
CA ARG A 314 4.04 -25.72 -52.46
C ARG A 314 2.74 -26.48 -52.19
N SER A 315 1.70 -26.06 -52.91
CA SER A 315 0.47 -26.79 -53.20
C SER A 315 0.71 -28.05 -54.04
N THR A 316 -0.04 -29.11 -53.76
CA THR A 316 -0.34 -30.19 -54.73
C THR A 316 -1.80 -30.55 -54.57
N ASP A 317 -2.65 -30.00 -55.43
CA ASP A 317 -4.08 -30.31 -55.49
C ASP A 317 -4.26 -31.72 -56.08
N LEU A 318 -4.91 -32.61 -55.32
CA LEU A 318 -5.31 -33.94 -55.77
C LEU A 318 -6.61 -33.83 -56.58
N SER A 319 -6.63 -34.46 -57.76
CA SER A 319 -7.77 -34.37 -58.70
C SER A 319 -9.02 -35.10 -58.18
N GLN A 320 -10.19 -34.67 -58.66
CA GLN A 320 -11.49 -35.14 -58.15
C GLN A 320 -11.74 -36.64 -58.34
N GLU A 321 -11.04 -37.29 -59.28
CA GLU A 321 -11.18 -38.73 -59.54
C GLU A 321 -10.56 -39.58 -58.43
N GLU A 322 -9.45 -39.13 -57.83
CA GLU A 322 -8.79 -39.79 -56.69
C GLU A 322 -9.65 -39.69 -55.42
N LEU A 323 -10.40 -38.58 -55.27
CA LEU A 323 -11.37 -38.40 -54.18
C LEU A 323 -12.61 -39.28 -54.35
N ARG A 324 -13.03 -39.54 -55.59
CA ARG A 324 -14.18 -40.41 -55.88
C ARG A 324 -13.86 -41.87 -55.59
N ARG A 325 -12.66 -42.33 -55.98
CA ARG A 325 -12.19 -43.69 -55.73
C ARG A 325 -12.10 -44.02 -54.24
N ARG A 326 -11.57 -43.09 -53.43
CA ARG A 326 -11.45 -43.24 -51.96
C ARG A 326 -12.78 -43.20 -51.20
N ARG A 327 -13.87 -42.70 -51.81
CA ARG A 327 -15.22 -42.75 -51.19
C ARG A 327 -15.90 -44.09 -51.41
N LEU A 328 -15.63 -44.76 -52.52
CA LEU A 328 -16.22 -46.08 -52.84
C LEU A 328 -15.58 -47.21 -52.01
N GLU A 329 -14.29 -47.11 -51.67
CA GLU A 329 -13.62 -48.11 -50.82
C GLU A 329 -14.12 -48.15 -49.36
N ARG A 330 -14.73 -47.06 -48.86
CA ARG A 330 -15.24 -47.01 -47.46
C ARG A 330 -16.50 -47.83 -47.19
N PHE A 331 -17.20 -48.29 -48.23
CA PHE A 331 -18.45 -49.04 -48.08
C PHE A 331 -18.31 -50.54 -48.39
N SER A 332 -17.08 -51.06 -48.46
CA SER A 332 -16.79 -52.47 -48.74
C SER A 332 -15.99 -53.19 -47.64
N ARG A 333 -16.10 -52.75 -46.39
CA ARG A 333 -15.56 -53.48 -45.23
C ARG A 333 -16.58 -53.57 -44.11
#